data_AF-A0A7Z9WH48-F1
#
_entry.id   AF-A0A7Z9WH48-F1
#
_cell.length_a   1.000
_cell.length_b   1.000
_cell.length_c   1.000
_cell.angle_alpha   90.00
_cell.angle_beta   90.00
_cell.angle_gamma   90.00
#
_symmetry.space_group_name_H-M   'P 1'
#
loop_
_entity.id
_entity.type
_entity.pdbx_description
1 polymer ?
#
loop_
_entity_poly.entity_id
_entity_poly.type
_entity_poly.pdbx_seq_one_letter_code
_entity_poly.pdbx_strand_id
1 'polypeptide(L)'
;MYFLSYEEHKYVTRKLLPEARRNEVHPDLRGWNWMQPPLAPIYDHIRIGISDIASLYCPTSRDLYLKKVMKVGFKANKEMVEGLILHRIISHAFTLAKRILFNIKEISGAVFSREFGDLDLDDFILDDEREKLIPEIEKRARLIWEFEKTRIAYRIDDIKSRYPYCEKDAFVFLVLPVIVEQRLNGIFLGLSPNLAVDGYIFSEGMVVDVKFDPIEKDFHKLAFTGYAMVMESLYEFPVDLGSMVYVRFQ
;
A
#
# COMPACT_ATOMS: atom_id res chain seq x y z
N MET A 1 -10.29 -0.07 2.18
CA MET A 1 -9.41 1.09 2.47
C MET A 1 -8.84 1.68 1.20
N TYR A 2 -8.49 0.86 0.20
CA TYR A 2 -7.94 1.33 -1.08
C TYR A 2 -8.94 1.85 -2.12
N PHE A 3 -10.25 1.88 -1.82
CA PHE A 3 -11.22 2.40 -2.78
C PHE A 3 -11.50 3.87 -2.51
N LEU A 4 -11.51 4.68 -3.57
CA LEU A 4 -12.02 6.04 -3.52
C LEU A 4 -13.56 6.02 -3.54
N SER A 5 -14.18 6.97 -2.83
CA SER A 5 -15.59 7.33 -3.03
C SER A 5 -15.80 7.93 -4.41
N TYR A 6 -17.07 8.09 -4.81
CA TYR A 6 -17.38 8.74 -6.08
C TYR A 6 -16.90 10.20 -6.12
N GLU A 7 -17.07 10.93 -5.01
CA GLU A 7 -16.61 12.30 -4.82
C GLU A 7 -15.08 12.38 -4.86
N GLU A 8 -14.40 11.48 -4.15
CA GLU A 8 -12.94 11.40 -4.11
C GLU A 8 -12.37 11.10 -5.51
N HIS A 9 -12.94 10.13 -6.22
CA HIS A 9 -12.53 9.83 -7.59
C HIS A 9 -12.72 11.05 -8.51
N LYS A 10 -13.85 11.76 -8.41
CA LYS A 10 -14.07 12.99 -9.19
C LYS A 10 -13.07 14.09 -8.80
N TYR A 11 -12.74 14.23 -7.53
CA TYR A 11 -11.76 15.19 -7.04
C TYR A 11 -10.35 14.89 -7.58
N VAL A 12 -9.92 13.63 -7.50
CA VAL A 12 -8.64 13.15 -8.03
C VAL A 12 -8.56 13.41 -9.53
N THR A 13 -9.56 12.97 -10.29
CA THR A 13 -9.53 13.02 -11.76
C THR A 13 -9.76 14.41 -12.34
N ARG A 14 -10.60 15.24 -11.72
CA ARG A 14 -10.98 16.56 -12.26
C ARG A 14 -10.23 17.74 -11.66
N LYS A 15 -9.60 17.57 -10.49
CA LYS A 15 -8.82 18.64 -9.85
C LYS A 15 -7.35 18.27 -9.72
N LEU A 16 -7.02 17.21 -8.99
CA LEU A 16 -5.63 16.90 -8.64
C LEU A 16 -4.79 16.50 -9.86
N LEU A 17 -5.25 15.58 -10.70
CA LEU A 17 -4.52 15.18 -11.91
C LEU A 17 -4.25 16.36 -12.87
N PRO A 18 -5.25 17.20 -13.23
CA PRO A 18 -4.99 18.38 -14.03
C PRO A 18 -4.04 19.39 -13.40
N GLU A 19 -4.05 19.51 -12.06
CA GLU A 19 -3.15 20.41 -11.34
C GLU A 19 -1.71 19.89 -11.33
N ALA A 20 -1.52 18.60 -11.08
CA ALA A 20 -0.21 17.96 -11.15
C ALA A 20 0.42 18.07 -12.56
N ARG A 21 -0.41 17.96 -13.61
CA ARG A 21 0.04 18.18 -15.00
C ARG A 21 0.34 19.64 -15.36
N ARG A 22 -0.17 20.62 -14.60
CA ARG A 22 0.19 22.04 -14.79
C ARG A 22 1.47 22.39 -14.04
N ASN A 23 1.68 21.75 -12.89
CA ASN A 23 2.83 21.93 -12.02
C ASN A 23 3.67 20.65 -12.00
N GLU A 24 4.15 20.25 -13.17
CA GLU A 24 4.87 18.98 -13.31
C GLU A 24 6.17 18.98 -12.50
N VAL A 25 6.53 17.82 -11.95
CA VAL A 25 7.85 17.63 -11.36
C VAL A 25 8.89 17.72 -12.47
N HIS A 26 9.96 18.48 -12.22
CA HIS A 26 11.05 18.69 -13.16
C HIS A 26 11.56 17.35 -13.72
N PRO A 27 11.78 17.21 -15.05
CA PRO A 27 12.19 15.94 -15.66
C PRO A 27 13.42 15.30 -15.01
N ASP A 28 14.37 16.10 -14.53
CA ASP A 28 15.58 15.61 -13.84
C ASP A 28 15.34 14.99 -12.46
N LEU A 29 14.16 15.21 -11.88
CA LEU A 29 13.77 14.66 -10.58
C LEU A 29 12.81 13.47 -10.73
N ARG A 30 12.49 13.07 -11.96
CA ARG A 30 11.62 11.94 -12.27
C ARG A 30 12.42 10.65 -12.29
N GLY A 31 11.82 9.58 -11.79
CA GLY A 31 12.49 8.30 -11.62
C GLY A 31 13.11 7.73 -12.89
N TRP A 32 12.55 8.01 -14.07
CA TRP A 32 13.14 7.59 -15.36
C TRP A 32 14.49 8.25 -15.67
N ASN A 33 14.84 9.39 -15.04
CA ASN A 33 16.15 10.03 -15.23
C ASN A 33 17.23 9.49 -14.27
N TRP A 34 17.06 8.25 -13.79
CA TRP A 34 17.96 7.58 -12.85
C TRP A 34 19.41 7.43 -13.35
N MET A 35 19.67 7.56 -14.66
CA MET A 35 21.03 7.48 -15.21
C MET A 35 21.85 8.75 -15.00
N GLN A 36 21.22 9.87 -14.63
CA GLN A 36 21.88 11.17 -14.53
C GLN A 36 21.77 11.74 -13.10
N PRO A 37 22.75 12.55 -12.65
CA PRO A 37 22.59 13.33 -11.43
C PRO A 37 21.33 14.21 -11.50
N PRO A 38 20.57 14.38 -10.39
CA PRO A 38 20.92 13.97 -9.03
C PRO A 38 20.46 12.55 -8.64
N LEU A 39 19.81 11.80 -9.55
CA LEU A 39 19.20 10.50 -9.24
C LEU A 39 20.15 9.32 -9.39
N ALA A 40 21.20 9.48 -10.20
CA ALA A 40 22.25 8.48 -10.37
C ALA A 40 22.81 8.02 -9.02
N PRO A 41 22.74 6.71 -8.71
CA PRO A 41 23.28 6.18 -7.46
C PRO A 41 24.78 6.43 -7.35
N ILE A 42 25.22 6.96 -6.21
CA ILE A 42 26.64 7.21 -5.95
C ILE A 42 27.39 5.91 -5.63
N TYR A 43 26.71 4.93 -5.04
CA TYR A 43 27.30 3.67 -4.57
C TYR A 43 26.53 2.46 -5.10
N ASP A 44 27.20 1.59 -5.86
CA ASP A 44 26.55 0.42 -6.47
C ASP A 44 26.24 -0.71 -5.48
N HIS A 45 26.99 -0.80 -4.39
CA HIS A 45 26.94 -1.92 -3.44
C HIS A 45 26.10 -1.62 -2.19
N ILE A 46 25.74 -0.35 -1.95
CA ILE A 46 24.95 0.04 -0.79
C ILE A 46 23.50 0.18 -1.23
N ARG A 47 22.62 -0.61 -0.60
CA ARG A 47 21.18 -0.62 -0.90
C ARG A 47 20.38 -0.28 0.34
N ILE A 48 19.53 0.72 0.21
CA ILE A 48 18.66 1.22 1.27
C ILE A 48 17.19 1.03 0.88
N GLY A 49 16.35 0.69 1.86
CA GLY A 49 14.91 0.64 1.64
C GLY A 49 14.34 2.05 1.58
N ILE A 50 13.12 2.19 1.04
CA ILE A 50 12.45 3.50 1.08
C ILE A 50 12.19 3.94 2.51
N SER A 51 11.79 3.02 3.40
CA SER A 51 11.63 3.32 4.83
C SER A 51 12.92 3.76 5.50
N ASP A 52 14.09 3.33 5.03
CA ASP A 52 15.38 3.79 5.58
C ASP A 52 15.62 5.30 5.35
N ILE A 53 15.00 5.88 4.32
CA ILE A 53 15.13 7.29 3.95
C ILE A 53 13.90 8.09 4.41
N ALA A 54 12.71 7.53 4.19
CA ALA A 54 11.44 8.19 4.42
C ALA A 54 11.04 8.23 5.90
N SER A 55 11.53 7.30 6.73
CA SER A 55 11.20 7.25 8.15
C SER A 55 12.12 8.16 8.96
N LEU A 56 11.90 9.48 8.86
CA LEU A 56 12.68 10.53 9.55
C LEU A 56 12.36 10.66 11.05
N TYR A 57 12.20 9.55 11.77
CA TYR A 57 11.98 9.55 13.22
C TYR A 57 13.26 9.95 13.99
N CYS A 58 14.44 9.75 13.41
CA CYS A 58 15.72 10.25 13.92
C CYS A 58 16.25 11.39 13.03
N PRO A 59 16.24 12.66 13.50
CA PRO A 59 16.68 13.80 12.67
C PRO A 59 18.14 13.71 12.20
N THR A 60 18.99 12.97 12.91
CA THR A 60 20.41 12.80 12.58
C THR A 60 20.70 11.54 11.77
N SER A 61 19.68 10.74 11.44
CA SER A 61 19.82 9.42 10.76
C SER A 61 20.79 8.46 11.48
N ARG A 62 20.96 8.62 12.80
CA ARG A 62 21.85 7.77 13.60
C ARG A 62 21.33 6.34 13.67
N ASP A 63 20.01 6.17 13.72
CA ASP A 63 19.32 4.89 13.60
C ASP A 63 19.66 4.15 12.30
N LEU A 64 19.71 4.86 11.16
CA LEU A 64 20.11 4.29 9.88
C LEU A 64 21.57 3.81 9.91
N TYR A 65 22.49 4.61 10.47
CA TYR A 65 23.88 4.22 10.65
C TYR A 65 24.01 2.97 11.52
N LEU A 66 23.32 2.94 12.66
CA LEU A 66 23.33 1.78 13.56
C LEU A 66 22.81 0.51 12.87
N LYS A 67 21.73 0.63 12.09
CA LYS A 67 21.14 -0.48 11.33
C LYS A 67 22.04 -0.97 10.19
N LYS A 68 22.57 -0.06 9.37
CA LYS A 68 23.26 -0.42 8.10
C LYS A 68 24.75 -0.65 8.27
N VAL A 69 25.42 0.14 9.11
CA VAL A 69 26.87 0.09 9.30
C VAL A 69 27.22 -0.76 10.52
N MET A 70 26.68 -0.43 11.69
CA MET A 70 26.99 -1.16 12.93
C MET A 70 26.24 -2.48 13.08
N LYS A 71 25.28 -2.77 12.18
CA LYS A 71 24.45 -3.97 12.18
C LYS A 71 23.78 -4.24 13.53
N VAL A 72 23.43 -3.18 14.25
CA VAL A 72 22.68 -3.29 15.50
C VAL A 72 21.26 -3.69 15.16
N GLY A 73 20.82 -4.83 15.70
CA GLY A 73 19.46 -5.33 15.52
C GLY A 73 18.42 -4.33 16.03
N PHE A 74 17.30 -4.26 15.34
CA PHE A 74 16.16 -3.44 15.75
C PHE A 74 15.12 -4.31 16.47
N LYS A 75 14.58 -3.82 17.58
CA LYS A 75 13.44 -4.45 18.26
C LYS A 75 12.19 -3.63 17.98
N ALA A 76 11.22 -4.23 17.30
CA ALA A 76 9.93 -3.59 17.05
C ALA A 76 9.21 -3.26 18.36
N ASN A 77 8.78 -2.00 18.48
CA ASN A 77 7.89 -1.57 19.56
C ASN A 77 6.46 -2.07 19.29
N LYS A 78 5.54 -1.76 20.22
CA LYS A 78 4.16 -2.26 20.14
C LYS A 78 3.42 -1.69 18.93
N GLU A 79 3.63 -0.40 18.66
CA GLU A 79 3.00 0.33 17.57
C GLU A 79 3.43 -0.21 16.19
N MET A 80 4.70 -0.58 16.05
CA MET A 80 5.21 -1.20 14.83
C MET A 80 4.69 -2.61 14.64
N VAL A 81 4.61 -3.42 15.70
CA VAL A 81 4.03 -4.76 15.63
C VAL A 81 2.56 -4.68 15.26
N GLU A 82 1.80 -3.78 15.88
CA GLU A 82 0.42 -3.50 15.51
C GLU A 82 0.31 -3.15 14.02
N GLY A 83 1.08 -2.15 13.55
CA GLY A 83 1.07 -1.76 12.15
C GLY A 83 1.38 -2.93 11.20
N LEU A 84 2.41 -3.73 11.50
CA LEU A 84 2.77 -4.90 10.70
C LEU A 84 1.64 -5.92 10.59
N ILE A 85 1.00 -6.26 11.72
CA ILE A 85 -0.12 -7.20 11.75
C ILE A 85 -1.30 -6.65 10.93
N LEU A 86 -1.66 -5.37 11.13
CA LEU A 86 -2.78 -4.76 10.42
C LEU A 86 -2.53 -4.65 8.91
N HIS A 87 -1.31 -4.32 8.46
CA HIS A 87 -0.95 -4.35 7.04
C HIS A 87 -1.07 -5.76 6.44
N ARG A 88 -0.57 -6.79 7.14
CA ARG A 88 -0.68 -8.19 6.68
C ARG A 88 -2.15 -8.60 6.51
N ILE A 89 -3.01 -8.24 7.46
CA ILE A 89 -4.45 -8.52 7.40
C ILE A 89 -5.09 -7.83 6.20
N ILE A 90 -4.78 -6.56 5.94
CA ILE A 90 -5.31 -5.85 4.77
C ILE A 90 -4.85 -6.51 3.48
N SER A 91 -3.54 -6.73 3.32
CA SER A 91 -2.98 -7.36 2.13
C SER A 91 -3.60 -8.73 1.88
N HIS A 92 -3.75 -9.53 2.94
CA HIS A 92 -4.39 -10.84 2.86
C HIS A 92 -5.87 -10.73 2.51
N ALA A 93 -6.63 -9.81 3.12
CA ALA A 93 -8.04 -9.60 2.82
C ALA A 93 -8.25 -9.34 1.31
N PHE A 94 -7.45 -8.47 0.70
CA PHE A 94 -7.53 -8.21 -0.73
C PHE A 94 -7.11 -9.41 -1.59
N THR A 95 -6.07 -10.14 -1.18
CA THR A 95 -5.60 -11.33 -1.90
C THR A 95 -6.62 -12.48 -1.84
N LEU A 96 -7.17 -12.73 -0.65
CA LEU A 96 -8.24 -13.70 -0.42
C LEU A 96 -9.49 -13.32 -1.21
N ALA A 97 -9.88 -12.05 -1.21
CA ALA A 97 -11.04 -11.59 -1.97
C ALA A 97 -10.88 -11.84 -3.47
N LYS A 98 -9.71 -11.55 -4.05
CA LYS A 98 -9.40 -11.90 -5.45
C LYS A 98 -9.52 -13.40 -5.69
N ARG A 99 -8.92 -14.23 -4.82
CA ARG A 99 -8.98 -15.69 -4.92
C ARG A 99 -10.42 -16.21 -4.90
N ILE A 100 -11.26 -15.68 -4.01
CA ILE A 100 -12.68 -16.07 -3.94
C ILE A 100 -13.39 -15.66 -5.22
N LEU A 101 -13.23 -14.41 -5.69
CA LEU A 101 -13.91 -13.91 -6.88
C LEU A 101 -13.57 -14.70 -8.16
N PHE A 102 -12.33 -15.16 -8.31
CA PHE A 102 -11.98 -16.01 -9.46
C PHE A 102 -12.67 -17.39 -9.42
N ASN A 103 -12.89 -17.93 -8.22
CA ASN A 103 -13.38 -19.29 -8.02
C ASN A 103 -14.88 -19.40 -7.72
N ILE A 104 -15.54 -18.29 -7.36
CA ILE A 104 -16.95 -18.28 -7.01
C ILE A 104 -17.81 -18.70 -8.21
N LYS A 105 -18.77 -19.60 -7.98
CA LYS A 105 -19.70 -20.07 -9.00
C LYS A 105 -20.87 -19.10 -9.17
N GLU A 106 -21.38 -18.60 -8.04
CA GLU A 106 -22.48 -17.65 -7.99
C GLU A 106 -21.98 -16.33 -7.42
N ILE A 107 -21.83 -15.33 -8.30
CA ILE A 107 -21.33 -14.01 -7.92
C ILE A 107 -22.43 -13.27 -7.15
N SER A 108 -22.29 -13.08 -5.83
CA SER A 108 -23.08 -12.14 -5.04
C SER A 108 -22.32 -11.73 -3.80
N GLY A 109 -22.61 -10.54 -3.26
CA GLY A 109 -22.01 -10.05 -2.02
C GLY A 109 -22.31 -10.96 -0.83
N ALA A 110 -23.50 -11.57 -0.79
CA ALA A 110 -23.90 -12.50 0.26
C ALA A 110 -23.10 -13.82 0.22
N VAL A 111 -22.95 -14.43 -0.96
CA VAL A 111 -22.14 -15.64 -1.12
C VAL A 111 -20.66 -15.32 -0.84
N PHE A 112 -20.16 -14.20 -1.37
CA PHE A 112 -18.81 -13.73 -1.07
C PHE A 112 -18.56 -13.60 0.43
N SER A 113 -19.45 -12.92 1.16
CA SER A 113 -19.28 -12.69 2.60
C SER A 113 -19.20 -14.00 3.40
N ARG A 114 -19.94 -15.02 2.96
CA ARG A 114 -19.90 -16.37 3.56
C ARG A 114 -18.56 -17.07 3.28
N GLU A 115 -18.09 -17.04 2.04
CA GLU A 115 -16.83 -17.65 1.63
C GLU A 115 -15.60 -16.91 2.18
N PHE A 116 -15.72 -15.60 2.40
CA PHE A 116 -14.67 -14.76 2.99
C PHE A 116 -14.46 -15.10 4.46
N GLY A 117 -15.53 -15.48 5.16
CA GLY A 117 -15.48 -15.94 6.53
C GLY A 117 -15.08 -14.89 7.55
N ASP A 118 -14.78 -15.37 8.75
CA ASP A 118 -14.33 -14.56 9.88
C ASP A 118 -12.80 -14.58 9.97
N LEU A 119 -12.25 -13.53 10.59
CA LEU A 119 -10.82 -13.44 10.81
C LEU A 119 -10.35 -14.48 11.85
N ASP A 120 -9.44 -15.35 11.42
CA ASP A 120 -8.54 -16.07 12.31
C ASP A 120 -7.24 -15.28 12.46
N LEU A 121 -6.99 -14.75 13.66
CA LEU A 121 -5.85 -13.87 13.90
C LEU A 121 -4.54 -14.66 14.03
N ASP A 122 -4.61 -15.93 14.46
CA ASP A 122 -3.41 -16.75 14.68
C ASP A 122 -2.63 -16.99 13.37
N ASP A 123 -3.29 -16.93 12.21
CA ASP A 123 -2.67 -17.02 10.88
C ASP A 123 -1.73 -15.83 10.56
N PHE A 124 -1.82 -14.72 11.30
CA PHE A 124 -1.13 -13.46 11.00
C PHE A 124 -0.06 -13.07 12.02
N ILE A 125 -0.05 -13.72 13.19
CA ILE A 125 0.82 -13.42 14.31
C ILE A 125 2.08 -14.28 14.23
N LEU A 126 3.25 -13.65 14.28
CA LEU A 126 4.51 -14.37 14.46
C LEU A 126 4.79 -14.63 15.96
N ASP A 127 5.56 -15.68 16.26
CA ASP A 127 5.86 -16.06 17.65
C ASP A 127 6.46 -14.92 18.48
N ASP A 128 7.32 -14.10 17.87
CA ASP A 128 7.98 -12.94 18.51
C ASP A 128 7.08 -11.70 18.64
N GLU A 129 5.92 -11.70 17.99
CA GLU A 129 4.89 -10.67 18.06
C GLU A 129 3.82 -10.99 19.11
N ARG A 130 3.64 -12.28 19.44
CA ARG A 130 2.56 -12.76 20.32
C ARG A 130 2.60 -12.14 21.72
N GLU A 131 3.79 -11.94 22.27
CA GLU A 131 3.98 -11.29 23.58
C GLU A 131 3.57 -9.81 23.60
N LYS A 132 3.52 -9.16 22.43
CA LYS A 132 3.18 -7.74 22.27
C LYS A 132 1.73 -7.55 21.85
N LEU A 133 1.02 -8.63 21.57
CA LEU A 133 -0.39 -8.59 21.22
C LEU A 133 -1.21 -8.16 22.45
N ILE A 134 -2.02 -7.13 22.26
CA ILE A 134 -2.99 -6.68 23.24
C ILE A 134 -4.39 -6.89 22.68
N PRO A 135 -5.42 -7.11 23.53
CA PRO A 135 -6.80 -7.32 23.08
C PRO A 135 -7.33 -6.23 22.15
N GLU A 136 -6.81 -5.01 22.30
CA GLU A 136 -7.14 -3.88 21.44
C GLU A 136 -6.69 -4.07 19.98
N ILE A 137 -5.54 -4.70 19.73
CA ILE A 137 -5.06 -5.01 18.36
C ILE A 137 -5.99 -6.02 17.70
N GLU A 138 -6.41 -7.06 18.44
CA GLU A 138 -7.38 -8.04 17.92
C GLU A 138 -8.71 -7.37 17.56
N LYS A 139 -9.23 -6.49 18.43
CA LYS A 139 -10.45 -5.74 18.15
C LYS A 139 -10.31 -4.91 16.87
N ARG A 140 -9.20 -4.18 16.71
CA ARG A 140 -8.90 -3.36 15.52
C ARG A 140 -8.77 -4.20 14.25
N ALA A 141 -8.08 -5.33 14.34
CA ALA A 141 -7.94 -6.30 13.27
C ALA A 141 -9.30 -6.82 12.78
N ARG A 142 -10.18 -7.22 13.70
CA ARG A 142 -11.55 -7.65 13.37
C ARG A 142 -12.38 -6.53 12.74
N LEU A 143 -12.26 -5.29 13.25
CA LEU A 143 -12.94 -4.13 12.65
C LEU A 143 -12.50 -3.89 11.20
N ILE A 144 -11.20 -3.96 10.92
CA ILE A 144 -10.68 -3.85 9.55
C ILE A 144 -11.21 -4.97 8.66
N TRP A 145 -11.16 -6.21 9.15
CA TRP A 145 -11.63 -7.37 8.40
C TRP A 145 -13.10 -7.23 7.99
N GLU A 146 -13.96 -6.90 8.95
CA GLU A 146 -15.39 -6.70 8.71
C GLU A 146 -15.67 -5.50 7.79
N PHE A 147 -14.90 -4.42 7.96
CA PHE A 147 -15.00 -3.24 7.11
C PHE A 147 -14.67 -3.56 5.65
N GLU A 148 -13.54 -4.24 5.39
CA GLU A 148 -13.18 -4.64 4.03
C GLU A 148 -14.14 -5.67 3.46
N LYS A 149 -14.54 -6.69 4.25
CA LYS A 149 -15.52 -7.71 3.84
C LYS A 149 -16.81 -7.07 3.36
N THR A 150 -17.39 -6.19 4.17
CA THR A 150 -18.64 -5.49 3.87
C THR A 150 -18.49 -4.60 2.63
N ARG A 151 -17.39 -3.85 2.54
CA ARG A 151 -17.15 -2.93 1.43
C ARG A 151 -16.96 -3.66 0.10
N ILE A 152 -16.23 -4.77 0.11
CA ILE A 152 -16.03 -5.60 -1.08
C ILE A 152 -17.34 -6.27 -1.48
N ALA A 153 -18.11 -6.82 -0.54
CA ALA A 153 -19.42 -7.42 -0.79
C ALA A 153 -20.36 -6.44 -1.49
N TYR A 154 -20.44 -5.19 -1.00
CA TYR A 154 -21.23 -4.14 -1.62
C TYR A 154 -20.77 -3.87 -3.08
N ARG A 155 -19.46 -3.74 -3.31
CA ARG A 155 -18.91 -3.50 -4.65
C ARG A 155 -19.22 -4.65 -5.62
N ILE A 156 -19.25 -5.90 -5.14
CA ILE A 156 -19.62 -7.05 -5.97
C ILE A 156 -21.06 -6.89 -6.49
N ASP A 157 -22.01 -6.61 -5.60
CA ASP A 157 -23.41 -6.47 -5.98
C ASP A 157 -23.65 -5.26 -6.89
N ASP A 158 -23.01 -4.12 -6.58
CA ASP A 158 -23.08 -2.91 -7.39
C ASP A 158 -22.49 -3.12 -8.80
N ILE A 159 -21.29 -3.70 -8.93
CA ILE A 159 -20.67 -3.96 -10.24
C ILE A 159 -21.46 -5.01 -11.02
N LYS A 160 -21.94 -6.08 -10.37
CA LYS A 160 -22.76 -7.11 -11.02
C LYS A 160 -24.08 -6.53 -11.55
N SER A 161 -24.70 -5.60 -10.82
CA SER A 161 -25.93 -4.94 -11.27
C SER A 161 -25.75 -4.14 -12.56
N ARG A 162 -24.55 -3.56 -12.75
CA ARG A 162 -24.20 -2.75 -13.93
C ARG A 162 -23.66 -3.59 -15.09
N TYR A 163 -22.95 -4.68 -14.79
CA TYR A 163 -22.25 -5.53 -15.76
C TYR A 163 -22.54 -7.02 -15.53
N PRO A 164 -23.75 -7.50 -15.84
CA PRO A 164 -24.18 -8.88 -15.51
C PRO A 164 -23.44 -9.97 -16.29
N TYR A 165 -22.87 -9.66 -17.45
CA TYR A 165 -22.16 -10.60 -18.33
C TYR A 165 -20.65 -10.31 -18.42
N CYS A 166 -20.09 -9.73 -17.36
CA CYS A 166 -18.67 -9.40 -17.32
C CYS A 166 -17.81 -10.68 -17.20
N GLU A 167 -16.75 -10.76 -18.01
CA GLU A 167 -15.75 -11.81 -17.87
C GLU A 167 -15.06 -11.74 -16.51
N LYS A 168 -14.63 -12.88 -15.98
CA LYS A 168 -14.14 -12.99 -14.59
C LYS A 168 -13.00 -12.04 -14.28
N ASP A 169 -11.99 -11.98 -15.16
CA ASP A 169 -10.81 -11.13 -14.95
C ASP A 169 -11.18 -9.65 -14.87
N ALA A 170 -11.96 -9.17 -15.84
CA ALA A 170 -12.48 -7.80 -15.85
C ALA A 170 -13.37 -7.52 -14.63
N PHE A 171 -14.20 -8.49 -14.22
CA PHE A 171 -15.04 -8.37 -13.02
C PHE A 171 -14.20 -8.22 -11.74
N VAL A 172 -13.16 -9.05 -11.55
CA VAL A 172 -12.24 -8.93 -10.41
C VAL A 172 -11.56 -7.57 -10.41
N PHE A 173 -11.08 -7.09 -11.56
CA PHE A 173 -10.46 -5.78 -11.66
C PHE A 173 -11.42 -4.64 -11.31
N LEU A 174 -12.66 -4.68 -11.80
CA LEU A 174 -13.68 -3.66 -11.49
C LEU A 174 -14.06 -3.64 -9.99
N VAL A 175 -14.16 -4.81 -9.36
CA VAL A 175 -14.45 -4.91 -7.93
C VAL A 175 -13.24 -4.49 -7.09
N LEU A 176 -12.04 -4.96 -7.44
CA LEU A 176 -10.80 -4.80 -6.69
C LEU A 176 -9.69 -4.15 -7.55
N PRO A 177 -9.81 -2.85 -7.92
CA PRO A 177 -8.86 -2.17 -8.82
C PRO A 177 -7.53 -1.79 -8.13
N VAL A 178 -7.05 -2.61 -7.20
CA VAL A 178 -5.80 -2.36 -6.45
C VAL A 178 -4.92 -3.59 -6.46
N ILE A 179 -3.62 -3.39 -6.65
CA ILE A 179 -2.59 -4.40 -6.43
C ILE A 179 -1.98 -4.14 -5.06
N VAL A 180 -2.03 -5.13 -4.17
CA VAL A 180 -1.46 -5.04 -2.82
C VAL A 180 -0.07 -5.67 -2.79
N GLU A 181 0.83 -5.14 -1.96
CA GLU A 181 2.20 -5.65 -1.78
C GLU A 181 2.98 -5.78 -3.10
N GLN A 182 2.77 -4.85 -4.04
CA GLN A 182 3.42 -4.88 -5.35
C GLN A 182 4.94 -4.80 -5.16
N ARG A 183 5.64 -5.82 -5.65
CA ARG A 183 7.11 -5.86 -5.60
C ARG A 183 7.71 -4.96 -6.66
N LEU A 184 8.68 -4.14 -6.23
CA LEU A 184 9.40 -3.22 -7.10
C LEU A 184 10.90 -3.36 -6.91
N ASN A 185 11.63 -3.37 -8.03
CA ASN A 185 13.08 -3.37 -8.03
C ASN A 185 13.61 -1.92 -8.05
N GLY A 186 14.15 -1.47 -6.92
CA GLY A 186 14.65 -0.10 -6.76
C GLY A 186 16.11 0.11 -7.15
N ILE A 187 16.77 -0.86 -7.79
CA ILE A 187 18.22 -0.83 -8.04
C ILE A 187 18.67 0.40 -8.83
N PHE A 188 17.86 0.86 -9.80
CA PHE A 188 18.20 2.02 -10.63
C PHE A 188 18.38 3.31 -9.83
N LEU A 189 17.75 3.41 -8.67
CA LEU A 189 17.83 4.57 -7.76
C LEU A 189 18.69 4.28 -6.51
N GLY A 190 19.51 3.22 -6.52
CA GLY A 190 20.34 2.86 -5.36
C GLY A 190 19.54 2.24 -4.21
N LEU A 191 18.27 1.93 -4.45
CA LEU A 191 17.38 1.37 -3.44
C LEU A 191 17.43 -0.16 -3.45
N SER A 192 16.80 -0.76 -2.43
CA SER A 192 16.63 -2.21 -2.32
C SER A 192 15.96 -2.82 -3.57
N PRO A 193 16.35 -4.03 -4.01
CA PRO A 193 15.66 -4.73 -5.11
C PRO A 193 14.30 -5.31 -4.71
N ASN A 194 14.00 -5.38 -3.42
CA ASN A 194 12.81 -6.06 -2.88
C ASN A 194 11.91 -5.07 -2.13
N LEU A 195 11.56 -3.96 -2.77
CA LEU A 195 10.60 -3.00 -2.23
C LEU A 195 9.17 -3.56 -2.38
N ALA A 196 8.27 -3.14 -1.51
CA ALA A 196 6.86 -3.53 -1.56
C ALA A 196 5.98 -2.29 -1.31
N VAL A 197 5.09 -2.00 -2.24
CA VAL A 197 4.09 -0.94 -2.10
C VAL A 197 2.82 -1.53 -1.49
N ASP A 198 2.26 -0.88 -0.47
CA ASP A 198 1.04 -1.36 0.21
C ASP A 198 -0.13 -1.54 -0.77
N GLY A 199 -0.38 -0.52 -1.60
CA GLY A 199 -1.42 -0.54 -2.62
C GLY A 199 -1.03 0.27 -3.85
N TYR A 200 -1.33 -0.25 -5.03
CA TYR A 200 -1.15 0.45 -6.29
C TYR A 200 -2.42 0.37 -7.14
N ILE A 201 -2.92 1.55 -7.55
CA ILE A 201 -4.11 1.68 -8.40
C ILE A 201 -3.62 2.13 -9.79
N PHE A 202 -3.50 1.15 -10.69
CA PHE A 202 -2.87 1.34 -12.00
C PHE A 202 -3.62 2.35 -12.88
N SER A 203 -4.96 2.31 -12.86
CA SER A 203 -5.82 3.16 -13.70
C SER A 203 -5.61 4.66 -13.47
N GLU A 204 -5.17 5.06 -12.28
CA GLU A 204 -4.94 6.44 -11.89
C GLU A 204 -3.44 6.77 -11.78
N GLY A 205 -2.56 5.78 -11.98
CA GLY A 205 -1.13 5.93 -11.71
C GLY A 205 -0.87 6.37 -10.26
N MET A 206 -1.61 5.81 -9.30
CA MET A 206 -1.64 6.28 -7.91
C MET A 206 -1.04 5.25 -6.95
N VAL A 207 -0.03 5.67 -6.20
CA VAL A 207 0.51 4.91 -5.06
C VAL A 207 -0.37 5.15 -3.84
N VAL A 208 -0.68 4.09 -3.10
CA VAL A 208 -1.40 4.18 -1.84
C VAL A 208 -0.55 3.61 -0.71
N ASP A 209 -0.44 4.36 0.37
CA ASP A 209 0.28 4.00 1.59
C ASP A 209 -0.69 4.08 2.78
N VAL A 210 -0.81 2.99 3.53
CA VAL A 210 -1.70 2.94 4.71
C VAL A 210 -0.87 3.25 5.95
N LYS A 211 -1.46 4.01 6.89
CA LYS A 211 -0.80 4.37 8.14
C LYS A 211 -1.74 4.18 9.32
N PHE A 212 -1.20 3.56 10.37
CA PHE A 212 -1.86 3.35 11.65
C PHE A 212 -1.33 4.29 12.74
N ASP A 213 -0.31 5.11 12.44
CA ASP A 213 0.26 6.08 13.37
C ASP A 213 -0.82 7.04 13.89
N PRO A 214 -0.95 7.25 15.22
CA PRO A 214 -1.97 8.13 15.80
C PRO A 214 -1.83 9.60 15.40
N ILE A 215 -0.64 9.99 14.94
CA ILE A 215 -0.30 11.35 14.56
C ILE A 215 0.19 11.35 13.11
N GLU A 216 -0.36 12.25 12.30
CA GLU A 216 0.12 12.48 10.94
C GLU A 216 1.45 13.20 10.97
N LYS A 217 2.38 12.77 10.11
CA LYS A 217 3.72 13.37 10.01
C LYS A 217 4.03 13.71 8.57
N ASP A 218 4.64 14.87 8.36
CA ASP A 218 4.93 15.35 7.01
C ASP A 218 5.85 14.40 6.22
N PHE A 219 6.81 13.77 6.90
CA PHE A 219 7.73 12.83 6.24
C PHE A 219 7.05 11.56 5.74
N HIS A 220 5.83 11.22 6.19
CA HIS A 220 5.12 10.06 5.66
C HIS A 220 4.92 10.17 4.15
N LYS A 221 4.79 11.41 3.63
CA LYS A 221 4.66 11.70 2.20
C LYS A 221 5.85 11.19 1.38
N LEU A 222 7.05 11.12 1.98
CA LEU A 222 8.26 10.68 1.31
C LEU A 222 8.21 9.20 0.90
N ALA A 223 7.45 8.37 1.63
CA ALA A 223 7.38 6.94 1.35
C ALA A 223 6.72 6.66 -0.01
N PHE A 224 5.52 7.21 -0.24
CA PHE A 224 4.84 7.03 -1.52
C PHE A 224 5.53 7.79 -2.67
N THR A 225 6.22 8.91 -2.39
CA THR A 225 7.07 9.57 -3.40
C THR A 225 8.24 8.68 -3.81
N GLY A 226 8.89 8.02 -2.86
CA GLY A 226 9.95 7.05 -3.17
C GLY A 226 9.45 5.90 -4.04
N TYR A 227 8.26 5.37 -3.75
CA TYR A 227 7.64 4.33 -4.58
C TYR A 227 7.27 4.85 -5.97
N ALA A 228 6.75 6.07 -6.08
CA ALA A 228 6.46 6.72 -7.35
C ALA A 228 7.71 6.82 -8.23
N MET A 229 8.84 7.30 -7.67
CA MET A 229 10.12 7.35 -8.39
C MET A 229 10.59 5.97 -8.85
N VAL A 230 10.48 4.94 -8.01
CA VAL A 230 10.85 3.58 -8.41
C VAL A 230 9.97 3.09 -9.56
N MET A 231 8.66 3.33 -9.51
CA MET A 231 7.77 2.96 -10.61
C MET A 231 8.07 3.74 -11.89
N GLU A 232 8.32 5.05 -11.80
CA GLU A 232 8.75 5.87 -12.94
C GLU A 232 10.04 5.32 -13.57
N SER A 233 11.00 4.84 -12.76
CA SER A 233 12.25 4.23 -13.26
C SER A 233 12.05 2.87 -13.94
N LEU A 234 11.01 2.13 -13.58
CA LEU A 234 10.73 0.79 -14.09
C LEU A 234 9.81 0.81 -15.32
N TYR A 235 8.84 1.72 -15.34
CA TYR A 235 7.75 1.69 -16.32
C TYR A 235 7.70 2.92 -17.23
N GLU A 236 8.56 3.92 -16.99
CA GLU A 236 8.73 5.09 -17.87
C GLU A 236 7.43 5.90 -18.12
N PHE A 237 6.52 5.91 -17.15
CA PHE A 237 5.34 6.79 -17.15
C PHE A 237 5.24 7.58 -15.84
N PRO A 238 4.66 8.80 -15.86
CA PRO A 238 4.57 9.65 -14.68
C PRO A 238 3.63 9.08 -13.61
N VAL A 239 4.11 9.10 -12.37
CA VAL A 239 3.33 8.73 -11.18
C VAL A 239 3.15 9.99 -10.35
N ASP A 240 2.14 10.78 -10.73
CA ASP A 240 1.93 12.12 -10.21
C ASP A 240 1.05 12.18 -8.96
N LEU A 241 0.50 11.04 -8.54
CA LEU A 241 -0.40 10.95 -7.39
C LEU A 241 0.09 9.97 -6.34
N GLY A 242 0.06 10.43 -5.10
CA GLY A 242 0.13 9.60 -3.91
C GLY A 242 -1.11 9.80 -3.06
N SER A 243 -1.63 8.72 -2.50
CA SER A 243 -2.70 8.74 -1.52
C SER A 243 -2.21 8.12 -0.22
N MET A 244 -2.46 8.82 0.88
CA MET A 244 -2.14 8.34 2.21
C MET A 244 -3.44 8.12 2.98
N VAL A 245 -3.63 6.90 3.46
CA VAL A 245 -4.83 6.53 4.21
C VAL A 245 -4.47 6.34 5.67
N TYR A 246 -4.84 7.33 6.49
CA TYR A 246 -4.73 7.22 7.94
C TYR A 246 -5.95 6.48 8.50
N VAL A 247 -5.72 5.32 9.09
CA VAL A 247 -6.78 4.53 9.72
C VAL A 247 -6.91 4.97 11.17
N ARG A 248 -8.15 5.27 11.56
CA ARG A 248 -8.51 5.72 12.92
C ARG A 248 -9.64 4.83 13.42
N PHE A 249 -9.46 4.30 14.62
CA PHE A 249 -10.47 3.51 15.31
C PHE A 249 -11.14 4.42 16.33
N GLN A 250 -12.45 4.60 16.20
CA GLN A 250 -13.30 5.36 17.13
C GLN A 250 -14.23 4.42 17.88
#